data_AF-A0A3M1M1R1-F1
#
_entry.id   AF-A0A3M1M1R1-F1
#
_cell.length_a   1.000
_cell.length_b   1.000
_cell.length_c   1.000
_cell.angle_alpha   90.00
_cell.angle_beta   90.00
_cell.angle_gamma   90.00
#
_symmetry.space_group_name_H-M   'P 1'
#
loop_
_entity.id
_entity.type
_entity.pdbx_description
1 polymer ?
#
loop_
_entity_poly.entity_id
_entity_poly.type
_entity_poly.pdbx_seq_one_letter_code
_entity_poly.pdbx_strand_id
1 'polypeptide(L)' 'MNERPEIAPAAPVPLAEAGLIRIAILAVGGQGGGVLSNWIRDLAERGGYAVQTTSVPGVAQRTGA' A
#
# COMPACT_ATOMS: atom_id res chain seq x y z
N MET A 1 -8.59 24.08 -15.80
CA MET A 1 -9.50 23.65 -14.72
C MET A 1 -9.15 22.21 -14.37
N ASN A 2 -8.20 21.97 -13.47
CA ASN A 2 -7.91 20.63 -12.96
C ASN A 2 -7.58 20.77 -11.48
N GLU A 3 -8.63 20.70 -10.67
CA GLU A 3 -8.58 20.93 -9.23
C GLU A 3 -8.11 19.62 -8.61
N ARG A 4 -6.84 19.59 -8.20
CA ARG A 4 -6.27 18.44 -7.51
C ARG A 4 -6.99 18.38 -6.16
N PRO A 5 -7.77 17.33 -5.83
CA PRO A 5 -8.42 17.24 -4.54
C PRO A 5 -7.34 17.28 -3.46
N GLU A 6 -7.41 18.29 -2.60
CA GLU A 6 -6.56 18.42 -1.43
C GLU A 6 -6.97 17.31 -0.45
N ILE A 7 -6.16 16.26 -0.36
CA ILE A 7 -6.32 15.22 0.65
C ILE A 7 -5.88 15.84 1.97
N ALA A 8 -6.80 16.47 2.69
CA ALA A 8 -6.58 16.83 4.08
C ALA A 8 -6.30 15.52 4.86
N PRO A 9 -5.32 15.49 5.77
CA PRO A 9 -5.10 14.32 6.59
C PRO A 9 -6.39 14.04 7.37
N ALA A 10 -7.00 12.88 7.12
CA ALA A 10 -8.19 12.48 7.86
C ALA A 10 -7.82 12.40 9.34
N ALA A 11 -8.65 12.98 10.21
CA ALA A 11 -8.51 12.78 11.64
C ALA A 11 -8.47 11.27 11.93
N PRO A 12 -7.65 10.80 12.89
CA PRO A 12 -7.55 9.37 13.18
C PRO A 12 -8.96 8.83 13.47
N VAL A 13 -9.44 7.92 12.62
CA VAL A 13 -10.75 7.30 12.85
C VAL A 13 -10.63 6.45 14.11
N PRO A 14 -11.52 6.60 15.09
CA PRO A 14 -11.49 5.77 16.29
C PRO A 14 -11.48 4.29 15.90
N LEU A 15 -10.60 3.50 16.54
CA LEU A 15 -10.40 2.06 16.26
C LEU A 15 -11.70 1.23 16.36
N ALA A 16 -12.73 1.74 17.03
CA ALA A 16 -14.03 1.11 17.19
C ALA A 16 -14.97 1.29 15.97
N GLU A 17 -14.80 2.33 15.16
CA GLU A 17 -15.65 2.66 14.01
C GLU A 17 -14.96 2.38 12.66
N ALA A 18 -13.63 2.40 12.61
CA ALA A 18 -12.86 2.03 11.42
C ALA A 18 -12.60 0.52 11.37
N GLY A 19 -13.37 -0.19 10.57
CA GLY A 19 -13.01 -1.56 10.20
C GLY A 19 -11.62 -1.62 9.54
N LEU A 20 -10.84 -2.66 9.88
CA LEU A 20 -9.54 -2.92 9.27
C LEU A 20 -9.68 -3.25 7.78
N ILE A 21 -9.10 -2.41 6.92
CA ILE A 21 -8.94 -2.69 5.49
C ILE A 21 -7.78 -3.69 5.32
N ARG A 22 -8.04 -4.83 4.68
CA ARG A 22 -7.03 -5.88 4.42
C ARG A 22 -6.85 -6.07 2.93
N ILE A 23 -5.60 -6.04 2.47
CA ILE A 23 -5.24 -6.14 1.06
C ILE A 23 -4.25 -7.29 0.91
N ALA A 24 -4.52 -8.21 -0.02
CA ALA A 24 -3.61 -9.26 -0.42
C ALA A 24 -3.13 -9.00 -1.85
N ILE A 25 -1.80 -8.95 -2.04
CA ILE A 25 -1.17 -8.74 -3.35
C ILE A 25 -0.48 -10.04 -3.76
N LEU A 26 -0.98 -10.68 -4.81
CA LEU A 26 -0.38 -11.86 -5.39
C LEU A 26 0.34 -11.45 -6.67
N ALA A 27 1.65 -11.68 -6.71
CA ALA A 27 2.47 -11.38 -7.88
C ALA A 27 3.55 -12.45 -8.05
N VAL A 28 3.87 -12.75 -9.31
CA VAL A 28 5.06 -13.55 -9.65
C VAL A 28 6.31 -12.73 -9.29
N GLY A 29 7.37 -13.42 -8.85
CA GLY A 29 8.64 -12.76 -8.52
C GLY A 29 9.15 -11.89 -9.68
N GLY A 30 9.49 -10.64 -9.37
CA GLY A 30 9.94 -9.66 -10.38
C GLY A 30 8.82 -8.89 -11.10
N GLN A 31 7.53 -9.21 -10.89
CA GLN A 31 6.41 -8.51 -11.53
C GLN A 31 5.91 -7.26 -10.75
N GLY A 32 6.68 -6.78 -9.77
CA GLY A 32 6.38 -5.52 -9.09
C GLY A 32 5.37 -5.60 -7.93
N GLY A 33 5.02 -6.79 -7.43
CA GLY A 33 4.12 -6.91 -6.26
C GLY A 33 4.59 -6.13 -5.02
N GLY A 34 5.90 -6.17 -4.74
CA GLY A 34 6.49 -5.37 -3.66
C GLY A 34 6.46 -3.86 -3.92
N VAL A 35 6.60 -3.45 -5.19
CA VAL A 35 6.51 -2.03 -5.58
C VAL A 35 5.09 -1.51 -5.37
N LEU A 36 4.08 -2.25 -5.83
CA LEU A 36 2.68 -1.92 -5.61
C LEU A 36 2.32 -1.90 -4.11
N SER A 37 2.82 -2.87 -3.34
CA SER A 37 2.63 -2.89 -1.88
C SER A 37 3.17 -1.63 -1.21
N ASN A 38 4.34 -1.14 -1.64
CA ASN A 38 4.92 0.08 -1.10
C ASN A 38 4.11 1.32 -1.48
N TRP A 39 3.62 1.41 -2.72
CA TRP A 39 2.77 2.52 -3.14
C TRP A 39 1.47 2.60 -2.35
N ILE A 40 0.84 1.46 -2.08
CA ILE A 40 -0.39 1.40 -1.27
C ILE A 40 -0.10 1.83 0.17
N ARG A 41 1.00 1.36 0.77
CA ARG A 41 1.43 1.81 2.10
C ARG A 41 1.62 3.33 2.13
N ASP A 42 2.42 3.86 1.21
CA ASP A 42 2.73 5.29 1.17
C ASP A 42 1.47 6.14 0.95
N LEU A 43 0.52 5.66 0.14
CA LEU A 43 -0.79 6.29 -0.04
C LEU A 43 -1.59 6.31 1.27
N ALA A 44 -1.66 5.17 1.96
CA ALA A 44 -2.42 5.05 3.21
C ALA A 44 -1.80 5.90 4.34
N GLU A 45 -0.48 5.91 4.47
CA GLU A 45 0.24 6.78 5.42
C GLU A 45 -0.03 8.26 5.14
N ARG A 46 0.02 8.68 3.86
CA ARG A 46 -0.33 10.06 3.45
C ARG A 46 -1.81 10.38 3.70
N GLY A 47 -2.68 9.38 3.68
CA GLY A 47 -4.09 9.49 4.02
C GLY A 47 -4.39 9.51 5.53
N GLY A 48 -3.37 9.41 6.39
CA GLY A 48 -3.53 9.39 7.85
C GLY A 48 -3.92 8.04 8.44
N TYR A 49 -3.83 6.95 7.66
CA TYR A 49 -4.11 5.60 8.16
C TYR A 49 -2.90 5.03 8.91
N ALA A 50 -3.18 4.28 9.99
CA ALA A 50 -2.20 3.36 10.55
C ALA A 50 -2.02 2.17 9.59
N VAL A 51 -0.78 1.85 9.23
CA VAL A 51 -0.48 0.81 8.23
C VAL A 51 0.44 -0.26 8.80
N GLN A 52 0.15 -1.50 8.46
CA GLN A 52 1.05 -2.63 8.66
C GLN A 52 1.17 -3.41 7.35
N THR A 53 2.39 -3.70 6.93
CA THR A 53 2.67 -4.50 5.74
C THR A 53 3.60 -5.65 6.08
N THR A 54 3.34 -6.81 5.49
CA THR A 54 4.27 -7.95 5.49
C THR A 54 4.33 -8.53 4.08
N SER A 55 5.45 -9.16 3.74
CA SER A 55 5.67 -9.73 2.42
C SER A 55 6.43 -11.05 2.56
N VAL A 56 6.02 -12.04 1.77
CA VAL A 56 6.82 -13.24 1.52
C VAL A 56 7.52 -13.03 0.17
N PRO A 57 8.85 -12.84 0.14
CA PRO A 57 9.56 -12.61 -1.11
C PRO A 57 9.40 -13.80 -2.05
N GLY A 58 8.88 -13.55 -3.26
CA GLY A 58 8.88 -14.53 -4.33
C GLY A 58 10.26 -14.71 -4.96
N VAL A 59 10.45 -15.79 -5.72
CA VAL A 59 11.67 -16.01 -6.49
C VAL A 59 11.61 -15.17 -7.76
N ALA A 60 12.29 -14.03 -7.80
CA ALA A 60 12.53 -13.33 -9.06
C ALA A 60 13.64 -14.07 -9.81
N GLN A 61 13.36 -14.48 -11.06
CA GLN A 61 14.41 -15.05 -11.90
C GLN A 61 15.52 -14.03 -12.09
N ARG A 62 16.76 -14.43 -11.79
CA ARG A 62 17.94 -13.66 -12.18
C ARG A 62 18.20 -13.96 -13.64
N THR A 63 17.65 -13.17 -14.56
CA THR A 63 18.14 -13.16 -15.94
C THR A 63 19.50 -12.47 -15.90
N GLY A 64 20.56 -13.26 -15.66
CA GLY A 64 21.93 -12.79 -15.77
C GLY A 64 22.19 -12.36 -17.21
N ALA A 65 22.29 -11.05 -17.42
CA ALA A 65 22.98 -10.44 -18.54
C ALA A 65 24.36 -10.00 -18.06
#